data_AF-A0AAW1ZEB1-F1
#
_entry.id   AF-A0AAW1ZEB1-F1
#
_cell.length_a   1.000
_cell.length_b   1.000
_cell.length_c   1.000
_cell.angle_alpha   90.00
_cell.angle_beta   90.00
_cell.angle_gamma   90.00
#
_symmetry.space_group_name_H-M   'P 1'
#
loop_
_entity.id
_entity.type
_entity.pdbx_description
1 polymer ?
#
loop_
_entity_poly.entity_id
_entity_poly.type
_entity_poly.pdbx_seq_one_letter_code
_entity_poly.pdbx_strand_id
1 'polypeptide(L)'
;MSGKSLSGPEKTRFPGLKYLVKGRQLECVEGNKNEEKNKAGGETYRWILNPRSHFRHCYLVFMVVLTFVNLITIPLDMAFSEDMHDSAHKYWVAFNVFSDVMFCIDVGFNFRTGIFNEDGQAILNPKLIRKDYFRSWFVPDVVAAFPVDIIIIIVEHFYEANTISLVASKMVRILMFVRVLSLIRLLRVPKLLRFCFELENVSDIQLEVVRKSFRVFFVFLMMVLIWHWNTCVQYFLSVMEEFPQDCWAVQEKIVNKSIGEKYSYASFRAFSQMAWRSTESIYTPKRVDERWIALVSMVIGYIMCFAFISCLISAIGCMSVTGNAYKIKMNQLQSSPMFQKLPRTLRQRTTAQYKWQWDKENILDLLSKRLRKDVMEEICFNLLNKGSMFMKLNREFTEAILMKLENEFFNTGDIIIHQNAAADHMFFIDYGRVLVKNESFNTELCNGDHFGGDV
;
A
#
# COMPACT_ATOMS: atom_id res chain seq x y z
N MET A 1 -24.04 -37.60 -44.48
CA MET A 1 -23.67 -36.40 -45.26
C MET A 1 -24.26 -35.18 -44.58
N SER A 2 -23.41 -34.18 -44.35
CA SER A 2 -23.66 -32.83 -43.79
C SER A 2 -24.19 -32.73 -42.35
N GLY A 3 -23.25 -32.58 -41.41
CA GLY A 3 -23.49 -32.16 -40.03
C GLY A 3 -23.33 -30.65 -39.86
N LYS A 4 -24.22 -30.06 -39.06
CA LYS A 4 -24.27 -28.65 -38.65
C LYS A 4 -23.10 -28.33 -37.71
N SER A 5 -22.39 -27.22 -37.94
CA SER A 5 -21.49 -26.60 -36.97
C SER A 5 -22.06 -25.27 -36.50
N LEU A 6 -22.29 -25.15 -35.18
CA LEU A 6 -22.65 -23.91 -34.51
C LEU A 6 -21.50 -22.90 -34.57
N SER A 7 -21.86 -21.66 -34.90
CA SER A 7 -21.07 -20.45 -34.76
C SER A 7 -20.90 -20.08 -33.28
N GLY A 8 -19.66 -19.96 -32.80
CA GLY A 8 -19.32 -19.33 -31.52
C GLY A 8 -19.38 -17.79 -31.60
N PRO A 9 -19.55 -17.10 -30.46
CA PRO A 9 -19.74 -15.65 -30.44
C PRO A 9 -18.43 -14.86 -30.54
N GLU A 10 -18.62 -13.63 -31.05
CA GLU A 10 -17.64 -12.59 -31.31
C GLU A 10 -16.70 -12.24 -30.15
N LYS A 11 -15.44 -12.00 -30.49
CA LYS A 11 -14.40 -11.45 -29.61
C LYS A 11 -14.62 -9.96 -29.37
N THR A 12 -14.68 -9.55 -28.11
CA THR A 12 -14.41 -8.17 -27.68
C THR A 12 -12.95 -8.00 -27.22
N ARG A 13 -12.41 -6.82 -27.56
CA ARG A 13 -11.38 -5.97 -26.88
C ARG A 13 -10.19 -6.61 -26.15
N PHE A 14 -8.97 -6.18 -26.52
CA PHE A 14 -7.95 -5.51 -25.67
C PHE A 14 -6.56 -5.58 -26.37
N PRO A 15 -5.90 -4.45 -26.69
CA PRO A 15 -4.66 -4.42 -27.50
C PRO A 15 -3.36 -4.61 -26.68
N GLY A 16 -3.39 -5.40 -25.59
CA GLY A 16 -2.28 -5.56 -24.66
C GLY A 16 -1.39 -6.80 -24.85
N LEU A 17 -1.73 -7.73 -25.75
CA LEU A 17 -1.09 -9.07 -25.80
C LEU A 17 -0.06 -9.28 -26.93
N LYS A 18 0.39 -8.22 -27.63
CA LYS A 18 1.33 -8.37 -28.77
C LYS A 18 2.82 -8.42 -28.40
N TYR A 19 3.21 -8.30 -27.12
CA TYR A 19 4.63 -8.27 -26.72
C TYR A 19 5.14 -9.54 -26.01
N LEU A 20 4.30 -10.55 -25.78
CA LEU A 20 4.68 -11.77 -25.04
C LEU A 20 4.98 -13.02 -25.91
N VAL A 21 5.07 -12.90 -27.24
CA VAL A 21 5.33 -14.05 -28.13
C VAL A 21 6.42 -13.77 -29.17
N LYS A 22 7.45 -12.98 -28.81
CA LYS A 22 8.63 -12.83 -29.66
C LYS A 22 9.92 -12.84 -28.83
N GLY A 23 10.26 -14.03 -28.33
CA GLY A 23 11.46 -14.24 -27.52
C GLY A 23 11.63 -15.67 -27.03
N ARG A 24 11.34 -16.67 -27.88
CA ARG A 24 11.71 -18.06 -27.63
C ARG A 24 12.06 -18.74 -28.94
N GLN A 25 13.21 -18.38 -29.50
CA GLN A 25 13.96 -19.22 -30.44
C GLN A 25 15.39 -19.25 -29.94
N LEU A 26 15.86 -20.49 -29.73
CA LEU A 26 17.22 -20.81 -29.31
C LEU A 26 18.23 -20.31 -30.36
N GLU A 27 19.29 -19.66 -29.90
CA GLU A 27 20.62 -19.82 -30.48
C GLU A 27 21.58 -20.13 -29.34
N CYS A 28 22.12 -21.35 -29.36
CA CYS A 28 23.31 -21.72 -28.62
C CYS A 28 24.47 -20.88 -29.18
N VAL A 29 24.89 -19.85 -28.44
CA VAL A 29 26.13 -19.12 -28.72
C VAL A 29 27.11 -19.41 -27.59
N GLU A 30 28.28 -19.84 -28.01
CA GLU A 30 29.43 -20.27 -27.23
C GLU A 30 29.79 -19.31 -26.09
N GLY A 31 30.26 -19.90 -25.00
CA GLY A 31 30.65 -19.22 -23.78
C GLY A 31 31.64 -18.09 -24.02
N ASN A 32 31.17 -16.86 -23.81
CA ASN A 32 32.03 -15.71 -23.71
C ASN A 32 32.50 -15.60 -22.25
N LYS A 33 33.71 -16.09 -21.96
CA LYS A 33 34.43 -15.99 -20.67
C LYS A 33 34.64 -14.56 -20.13
N ASN A 34 34.00 -13.57 -20.75
CA ASN A 34 34.04 -12.15 -20.40
C ASN A 34 32.84 -11.70 -19.55
N GLU A 35 31.74 -12.46 -19.45
CA GLU A 35 30.60 -12.09 -18.59
C GLU A 35 30.81 -12.45 -17.10
N GLU A 36 31.65 -13.43 -16.78
CA GLU A 36 31.99 -13.77 -15.40
C GLU A 36 33.00 -12.81 -14.76
N LYS A 37 33.75 -12.02 -15.55
CA LYS A 37 34.68 -11.01 -15.02
C LYS A 37 34.00 -9.70 -14.59
N ASN A 38 32.76 -9.43 -15.00
CA ASN A 38 32.02 -8.23 -14.58
C ASN A 38 31.21 -8.42 -13.28
N LYS A 39 31.18 -9.63 -12.70
CA LYS A 39 30.48 -9.90 -11.43
C LYS A 39 31.34 -9.82 -10.17
N ALA A 40 32.63 -9.51 -10.29
CA ALA A 40 33.59 -9.48 -9.16
C ALA A 40 34.23 -8.10 -8.90
N GLY A 41 33.78 -7.05 -9.57
CA GLY A 41 34.26 -5.67 -9.36
C GLY A 41 33.08 -4.71 -9.26
N GLY A 42 32.51 -4.56 -8.07
CA GLY A 42 31.52 -3.52 -7.84
C GLY A 42 32.18 -2.15 -8.00
N GLU A 43 32.03 -1.52 -9.17
CA GLU A 43 32.34 -0.11 -9.34
C GLU A 43 31.47 0.68 -8.35
N THR A 44 32.06 1.02 -7.22
CA THR A 44 31.43 1.89 -6.21
C THR A 44 31.47 3.30 -6.75
N TYR A 45 30.43 3.65 -7.50
CA TYR A 45 30.26 5.02 -7.97
C TYR A 45 30.14 5.96 -6.77
N ARG A 46 31.13 6.85 -6.61
CA ARG A 46 31.20 7.84 -5.53
C ARG A 46 29.97 8.78 -5.64
N TRP A 47 29.31 9.04 -4.51
CA TRP A 47 28.14 9.93 -4.41
C TRP A 47 26.85 9.44 -5.09
N ILE A 48 26.58 8.13 -5.11
CA ILE A 48 25.29 7.59 -5.55
C ILE A 48 24.54 7.02 -4.34
N LEU A 49 23.30 7.46 -4.19
CA LEU A 49 22.45 7.05 -3.09
C LEU A 49 21.78 5.73 -3.43
N ASN A 50 22.09 4.71 -2.62
CA ASN A 50 21.46 3.41 -2.73
C ASN A 50 19.96 3.54 -2.40
N PRO A 51 19.04 3.11 -3.28
CA PRO A 51 17.60 3.16 -3.06
C PRO A 51 17.15 2.42 -1.79
N ARG A 52 17.87 1.37 -1.39
CA ARG A 52 17.58 0.59 -0.17
C ARG A 52 18.17 1.19 1.11
N SER A 53 18.85 2.33 1.04
CA SER A 53 19.46 2.94 2.22
C SER A 53 18.41 3.48 3.19
N HIS A 54 18.58 3.24 4.49
CA HIS A 54 17.75 3.86 5.54
C HIS A 54 17.74 5.39 5.46
N PHE A 55 18.87 6.01 5.06
CA PHE A 55 18.95 7.45 4.88
C PHE A 55 17.99 7.92 3.77
N ARG A 56 17.94 7.21 2.63
CA ARG A 56 17.00 7.53 1.54
C ARG A 56 15.56 7.43 2.02
N HIS A 57 15.23 6.39 2.78
CA HIS A 57 13.87 6.22 3.30
C HIS A 57 13.47 7.36 4.26
N CYS A 58 14.34 7.72 5.20
CA CYS A 58 14.10 8.84 6.12
C CYS A 58 13.95 10.17 5.37
N TYR A 59 14.81 10.42 4.38
CA TYR A 59 14.73 11.60 3.52
C TYR A 59 13.43 11.66 2.72
N LEU A 60 13.00 10.54 2.12
CA LEU A 60 11.74 10.45 1.38
C LEU A 60 10.53 10.76 2.29
N VAL A 61 10.49 10.18 3.49
CA VAL A 61 9.44 10.46 4.47
C VAL A 61 9.44 11.94 4.86
N PHE A 62 10.61 12.53 5.11
CA PHE A 62 10.74 13.97 5.39
C PHE A 62 10.19 14.82 4.23
N MET A 63 10.57 14.52 2.98
CA MET A 63 10.10 15.26 1.81
C MET A 63 8.60 15.11 1.58
N VAL A 64 8.01 13.95 1.88
CA VAL A 64 6.56 13.72 1.83
C VAL A 64 5.83 14.56 2.87
N VAL A 65 6.31 14.57 4.12
CA VAL A 65 5.74 15.41 5.18
C VAL A 65 5.84 16.89 4.80
N LEU A 66 7.01 17.34 4.33
CA LEU A 66 7.21 18.70 3.85
C LEU A 66 6.22 19.01 2.71
N THR A 67 6.05 18.09 1.75
CA THR A 67 5.10 18.26 0.64
C THR A 67 3.67 18.40 1.14
N PHE A 68 3.21 17.54 2.06
CA PHE A 68 1.88 17.64 2.66
C PHE A 68 1.65 18.98 3.36
N VAL A 69 2.62 19.44 4.16
CA VAL A 69 2.52 20.74 4.83
C VAL A 69 2.37 21.85 3.79
N ASN A 70 3.19 21.87 2.74
CA ASN A 70 3.08 22.87 1.66
C ASN A 70 1.73 22.86 0.95
N LEU A 71 1.19 21.67 0.66
CA LEU A 71 -0.09 21.56 -0.04
C LEU A 71 -1.25 22.07 0.82
N ILE A 72 -1.11 22.16 2.14
CA ILE A 72 -2.08 22.80 3.05
C ILE A 72 -1.78 24.30 3.17
N THR A 73 -0.52 24.68 3.36
CA THR A 73 -0.17 26.05 3.69
C THR A 73 -0.30 27.00 2.50
N ILE A 74 0.02 26.54 1.28
CA ILE A 74 -0.01 27.40 0.08
C ILE A 74 -1.44 27.88 -0.25
N PRO A 75 -2.48 27.01 -0.37
CA PRO A 75 -3.84 27.48 -0.65
C PRO A 75 -4.44 28.30 0.50
N LEU A 76 -4.04 27.99 1.74
CA LEU A 76 -4.46 28.76 2.92
C LEU A 76 -3.90 30.19 2.87
N ASP A 77 -2.62 30.34 2.58
CA ASP A 77 -1.98 31.65 2.41
C ASP A 77 -2.62 32.43 1.26
N MET A 78 -2.83 31.80 0.11
CA MET A 78 -3.50 32.43 -1.04
C MET A 78 -4.90 32.96 -0.72
N ALA A 79 -5.68 32.24 0.10
CA ALA A 79 -7.05 32.62 0.41
C ALA A 79 -7.16 33.60 1.59
N PHE A 80 -6.25 33.56 2.57
CA PHE A 80 -6.40 34.27 3.86
C PHE A 80 -5.21 35.16 4.24
N SER A 81 -4.26 35.42 3.33
CA SER A 81 -3.03 36.18 3.61
C SER A 81 -3.29 37.59 4.15
N GLU A 82 -4.36 38.28 3.73
CA GLU A 82 -4.63 39.68 4.12
C GLU A 82 -4.96 39.86 5.62
N ASP A 83 -5.39 38.79 6.30
CA ASP A 83 -5.80 38.85 7.71
C ASP A 83 -4.66 38.44 8.68
N MET A 84 -3.49 38.04 8.17
CA MET A 84 -2.39 37.57 9.01
C MET A 84 -1.57 38.73 9.60
N HIS A 85 -1.36 38.72 10.93
CA HIS A 85 -0.51 39.69 11.62
C HIS A 85 0.96 39.65 11.13
N ASP A 86 1.60 40.83 11.07
CA ASP A 86 2.97 41.05 10.56
C ASP A 86 4.04 40.09 11.08
N SER A 87 3.98 39.72 12.38
CA SER A 87 4.96 38.81 12.96
C SER A 87 4.80 37.37 12.48
N ALA A 88 3.56 36.89 12.36
CA ALA A 88 3.27 35.57 11.82
C ALA A 88 3.63 35.50 10.34
N HIS A 89 3.29 36.54 9.57
CA HIS A 89 3.56 36.62 8.13
C HIS A 89 5.06 36.42 7.81
N LYS A 90 5.96 37.01 8.59
CA LYS A 90 7.42 36.81 8.42
C LYS A 90 7.86 35.34 8.54
N TYR A 91 7.34 34.62 9.53
CA TYR A 91 7.65 33.20 9.70
C TYR A 91 7.07 32.34 8.57
N TRP A 92 5.89 32.69 8.07
CA TRP A 92 5.27 32.02 6.92
C TRP A 92 6.10 32.16 5.65
N VAL A 93 6.54 33.38 5.33
CA VAL A 93 7.41 33.63 4.19
C VAL A 93 8.73 32.88 4.33
N ALA A 94 9.35 32.91 5.52
CA ALA A 94 10.59 32.17 5.78
C ALA A 94 10.42 30.66 5.58
N PHE A 95 9.30 30.08 6.02
CA PHE A 95 8.97 28.67 5.82
C PHE A 95 8.79 28.32 4.33
N ASN A 96 8.09 29.16 3.56
CA ASN A 96 7.90 28.95 2.12
C ASN A 96 9.24 28.97 1.36
N VAL A 97 10.13 29.92 1.69
CA VAL A 97 11.48 29.98 1.11
C VAL A 97 12.31 28.75 1.47
N PHE A 98 12.31 28.34 2.74
CA PHE A 98 13.00 27.13 3.19
C PHE A 98 12.52 25.89 2.43
N SER A 99 11.20 25.75 2.30
CA SER A 99 10.56 24.67 1.56
C SER A 99 11.00 24.64 0.09
N ASP A 100 10.96 25.77 -0.62
CA ASP A 100 11.38 25.86 -2.03
C ASP A 100 12.86 25.48 -2.22
N VAL A 101 13.75 25.90 -1.31
CA VAL A 101 15.17 25.49 -1.33
C VAL A 101 15.30 23.97 -1.16
N MET A 102 14.55 23.36 -0.25
CA MET A 102 14.57 21.91 -0.06
C MET A 102 14.08 21.15 -1.30
N PHE A 103 13.08 21.68 -2.04
CA PHE A 103 12.63 21.09 -3.30
C PHE A 103 13.64 21.24 -4.43
N CYS A 104 14.35 22.36 -4.51
CA CYS A 104 15.48 22.52 -5.44
C CYS A 104 16.59 21.49 -5.17
N ILE A 105 16.90 21.27 -3.89
CA ILE A 105 17.88 20.26 -3.46
C ILE A 105 17.40 18.84 -3.80
N ASP A 106 16.10 18.54 -3.64
CA ASP A 106 15.50 17.24 -3.99
C ASP A 106 15.66 16.89 -5.47
N VAL A 107 15.49 17.86 -6.39
CA VAL A 107 15.79 17.65 -7.81
C VAL A 107 17.23 17.18 -8.01
N GLY A 108 18.18 17.79 -7.29
CA GLY A 108 19.58 17.38 -7.27
C GLY A 108 19.79 15.95 -6.74
N PHE A 109 19.11 15.57 -5.65
CA PHE A 109 19.16 14.22 -5.09
C PHE A 109 18.56 13.16 -6.04
N ASN A 110 17.51 13.49 -6.79
CA ASN A 110 16.90 12.56 -7.74
C ASN A 110 17.85 12.19 -8.90
N PHE A 111 18.76 13.08 -9.31
CA PHE A 111 19.82 12.75 -10.26
C PHE A 111 20.87 11.76 -9.73
N ARG A 112 20.94 11.57 -8.40
CA ARG A 112 21.94 10.74 -7.71
C ARG A 112 21.33 9.50 -7.05
N THR A 113 20.02 9.29 -7.17
CA THR A 113 19.34 8.14 -6.59
C THR A 113 19.27 7.00 -7.60
N GLY A 114 19.60 5.78 -7.17
CA GLY A 114 19.52 4.58 -8.02
C GLY A 114 18.08 4.24 -8.45
N ILE A 115 17.95 3.43 -9.50
CA ILE A 115 16.65 2.99 -10.04
C ILE A 115 16.57 1.46 -9.89
N PHE A 116 15.39 0.92 -9.64
CA PHE A 116 15.18 -0.53 -9.64
C PHE A 116 14.91 -1.03 -11.06
N ASN A 117 15.60 -2.11 -11.45
CA ASN A 117 15.27 -2.86 -12.66
C ASN A 117 14.03 -3.74 -12.45
N GLU A 118 13.44 -4.27 -13.52
CA GLU A 118 12.31 -5.22 -13.43
C GLU A 118 12.64 -6.46 -12.57
N ASP A 119 13.91 -6.86 -12.50
CA ASP A 119 14.41 -7.96 -11.67
C ASP A 119 14.64 -7.61 -10.19
N GLY A 120 14.25 -6.39 -9.75
CA GLY A 120 14.43 -5.92 -8.37
C GLY A 120 15.88 -5.59 -7.97
N GLN A 121 16.80 -5.57 -8.94
CA GLN A 121 18.19 -5.15 -8.74
C GLN A 121 18.33 -3.63 -8.84
N ALA A 122 19.06 -3.02 -7.91
CA ALA A 122 19.30 -1.57 -7.93
C ALA A 122 20.40 -1.23 -8.94
N ILE A 123 20.05 -0.50 -10.00
CA ILE A 123 20.99 0.02 -10.97
C ILE A 123 21.59 1.32 -10.44
N LEU A 124 22.92 1.33 -10.28
CA LEU A 124 23.68 2.46 -9.73
C LEU A 124 24.44 3.24 -10.82
N ASN A 125 24.27 2.94 -12.11
CA ASN A 125 25.01 3.65 -13.17
C ASN A 125 24.49 5.09 -13.35
N PRO A 126 25.31 6.14 -13.12
CA PRO A 126 24.87 7.54 -13.16
C PRO A 126 24.48 8.04 -14.55
N LYS A 127 24.99 7.44 -15.64
CA LYS A 127 24.56 7.83 -17.00
C LYS A 127 23.15 7.32 -17.28
N LEU A 128 22.84 6.10 -16.84
CA LEU A 128 21.52 5.51 -17.01
C LEU A 128 20.47 6.22 -16.16
N ILE A 129 20.79 6.49 -14.89
CA ILE A 129 19.91 7.22 -13.96
C ILE A 129 19.49 8.56 -14.54
N ARG A 130 20.47 9.37 -15.00
CA ARG A 130 20.19 10.69 -15.57
C ARG A 130 19.32 10.59 -16.83
N LYS A 131 19.62 9.67 -17.74
CA LYS A 131 18.87 9.50 -18.99
C LYS A 131 17.41 9.13 -18.72
N ASP A 132 17.17 8.23 -17.78
CA ASP A 132 15.82 7.83 -17.39
C ASP A 132 15.07 8.98 -16.71
N TYR A 133 15.73 9.68 -15.79
CA TYR A 133 15.14 10.81 -15.07
C TYR A 133 14.78 11.98 -16.00
N PHE A 134 15.63 12.32 -16.97
CA PHE A 134 15.34 13.35 -17.98
C PHE A 134 14.14 13.00 -18.86
N ARG A 135 13.92 11.71 -19.13
CA ARG A 135 12.81 11.25 -19.97
C ARG A 135 11.47 11.21 -19.22
N SER A 136 11.50 11.01 -17.91
CA SER A 136 10.32 10.72 -17.11
C SER A 136 9.87 11.90 -16.24
N TRP A 137 10.67 12.30 -15.25
CA TRP A 137 10.22 13.12 -14.13
C TRP A 137 10.93 14.48 -13.99
N PHE A 138 11.97 14.73 -14.77
CA PHE A 138 12.73 15.98 -14.67
C PHE A 138 11.87 17.23 -14.87
N VAL A 139 11.06 17.30 -15.92
CA VAL A 139 10.26 18.51 -16.24
C VAL A 139 9.23 18.81 -15.13
N PRO A 140 8.39 17.85 -14.69
CA PRO A 140 7.48 18.08 -13.57
C PRO A 140 8.19 18.50 -12.28
N ASP A 141 9.33 17.86 -11.95
CA ASP A 141 10.06 18.16 -10.72
C ASP A 141 10.67 19.56 -10.71
N VAL A 142 11.21 20.03 -11.85
CA VAL A 142 11.77 21.38 -11.97
C VAL A 142 10.66 22.44 -11.90
N VAL A 143 9.55 22.22 -12.60
CA VAL A 143 8.41 23.15 -12.56
C VAL A 143 7.84 23.24 -11.14
N ALA A 144 7.74 22.10 -10.43
CA ALA A 144 7.27 22.04 -9.05
C ALA A 144 8.26 22.65 -8.02
N ALA A 145 9.55 22.73 -8.35
CA ALA A 145 10.59 23.34 -7.53
C ALA A 145 10.80 24.83 -7.82
N PHE A 146 10.08 25.41 -8.79
CA PHE A 146 10.30 26.79 -9.22
C PHE A 146 9.90 27.80 -8.12
N PRO A 147 10.82 28.65 -7.63
CA PRO A 147 10.58 29.54 -6.51
C PRO A 147 9.91 30.85 -6.94
N VAL A 148 8.63 30.77 -7.33
CA VAL A 148 7.84 31.93 -7.81
C VAL A 148 7.84 33.07 -6.80
N ASP A 149 7.58 32.81 -5.52
CA ASP A 149 7.46 33.88 -4.51
C ASP A 149 8.77 34.64 -4.29
N ILE A 150 9.92 33.96 -4.39
CA ILE A 150 11.22 34.63 -4.26
C ILE A 150 11.38 35.66 -5.38
N ILE A 151 10.97 35.30 -6.61
CA ILE A 151 11.00 36.22 -7.74
C ILE A 151 10.05 37.39 -7.50
N ILE A 152 8.85 37.15 -6.95
CA ILE A 152 7.89 38.21 -6.60
C ILE A 152 8.52 39.18 -5.60
N ILE A 153 9.12 38.68 -4.51
CA ILE A 153 9.73 39.52 -3.47
C ILE A 153 10.89 40.36 -4.05
N ILE A 154 11.73 39.76 -4.90
CA ILE A 154 12.83 40.47 -5.55
C ILE A 154 12.30 41.57 -6.47
N VAL A 155 11.26 41.27 -7.25
CA VAL A 155 10.61 42.24 -8.14
C VAL A 155 10.00 43.37 -7.32
N GLU A 156 9.22 43.06 -6.28
CA GLU A 156 8.59 44.03 -5.40
C GLU A 156 9.63 44.97 -4.76
N HIS A 157 10.73 44.42 -4.23
CA HIS A 157 11.82 45.20 -3.66
C HIS A 157 12.53 46.10 -4.70
N PHE A 158 12.71 45.61 -5.92
CA PHE A 158 13.36 46.37 -7.00
C PHE A 158 12.49 47.55 -7.50
N TYR A 159 11.16 47.39 -7.50
CA TYR A 159 10.23 48.41 -7.95
C TYR A 159 9.84 49.43 -6.86
N GLU A 160 9.79 49.04 -5.58
CA GLU A 160 9.61 49.99 -4.46
C GLU A 160 10.69 51.08 -4.45
N ALA A 161 11.90 50.78 -4.93
CA ALA A 161 12.99 51.73 -5.05
C ALA A 161 12.79 52.84 -6.11
N ASN A 162 11.84 52.71 -7.06
CA ASN A 162 11.76 53.57 -8.26
C ASN A 162 10.47 54.43 -8.44
N THR A 163 9.57 54.49 -7.46
CA THR A 163 8.45 55.48 -7.31
C THR A 163 7.21 55.47 -8.25
N ILE A 164 6.13 56.05 -7.68
CA ILE A 164 4.85 56.63 -8.21
C ILE A 164 3.54 55.83 -8.02
N SER A 165 2.70 56.37 -7.14
CA SER A 165 1.47 55.85 -6.52
C SER A 165 0.26 55.62 -7.44
N LEU A 166 0.30 56.01 -8.71
CA LEU A 166 -0.83 55.84 -9.65
C LEU A 166 -0.81 54.48 -10.38
N VAL A 167 0.35 53.82 -10.37
CA VAL A 167 0.55 52.44 -10.85
C VAL A 167 0.15 51.41 -9.79
N ALA A 168 -0.05 51.83 -8.53
CA ALA A 168 -0.31 50.97 -7.38
C ALA A 168 -1.59 50.11 -7.53
N SER A 169 -2.71 50.64 -8.02
CA SER A 169 -3.96 49.85 -8.14
C SER A 169 -3.91 48.80 -9.26
N LYS A 170 -3.29 49.13 -10.40
CA LYS A 170 -3.04 48.17 -11.49
C LYS A 170 -1.98 47.13 -11.09
N MET A 171 -0.98 47.52 -10.31
CA MET A 171 0.06 46.61 -9.82
C MET A 171 -0.43 45.68 -8.73
N VAL A 172 -1.31 46.12 -7.81
CA VAL A 172 -1.95 45.23 -6.83
C VAL A 172 -2.68 44.08 -7.54
N ARG A 173 -3.42 44.39 -8.61
CA ARG A 173 -4.09 43.38 -9.44
C ARG A 173 -3.09 42.43 -10.13
N ILE A 174 -2.00 42.96 -10.70
CA ILE A 174 -0.96 42.13 -11.33
C ILE A 174 -0.26 41.25 -10.29
N LEU A 175 0.09 41.78 -9.12
CA LEU A 175 0.70 41.03 -8.02
C LEU A 175 -0.21 39.90 -7.54
N MET A 176 -1.53 40.14 -7.45
CA MET A 176 -2.52 39.12 -7.12
C MET A 176 -2.56 37.99 -8.17
N PHE A 177 -2.52 38.32 -9.47
CA PHE A 177 -2.44 37.32 -10.54
C PHE A 177 -1.09 36.59 -10.59
N VAL A 178 0.01 37.25 -10.25
CA VAL A 178 1.33 36.61 -10.16
C VAL A 178 1.39 35.67 -8.96
N ARG A 179 0.72 36.00 -7.84
CA ARG A 179 0.56 35.07 -6.69
C ARG A 179 -0.23 33.81 -7.06
N VAL A 180 -1.17 33.87 -8.02
CA VAL A 180 -1.83 32.65 -8.54
C VAL A 180 -0.82 31.67 -9.18
N LEU A 181 0.30 32.16 -9.74
CA LEU A 181 1.36 31.30 -10.26
C LEU A 181 2.04 30.46 -9.16
N SER A 182 1.93 30.86 -7.89
CA SER A 182 2.41 30.07 -6.75
C SER A 182 1.63 28.75 -6.61
N LEU A 183 0.44 28.63 -7.21
CA LEU A 183 -0.31 27.36 -7.32
C LEU A 183 0.38 26.33 -8.24
N ILE A 184 1.35 26.72 -9.07
CA ILE A 184 2.20 25.78 -9.83
C ILE A 184 2.87 24.77 -8.88
N ARG A 185 3.14 25.14 -7.63
CA ARG A 185 3.67 24.26 -6.60
C ARG A 185 2.72 23.12 -6.21
N LEU A 186 1.42 23.18 -6.54
CA LEU A 186 0.50 22.04 -6.38
C LEU A 186 0.88 20.87 -7.31
N LEU A 187 1.70 21.11 -8.35
CA LEU A 187 2.31 20.06 -9.16
C LEU A 187 3.33 19.21 -8.38
N ARG A 188 3.48 19.41 -7.06
CA ARG A 188 4.18 18.49 -6.15
C ARG A 188 3.37 17.23 -5.82
N VAL A 189 2.04 17.20 -6.05
CA VAL A 189 1.18 16.03 -5.77
C VAL A 189 1.66 14.72 -6.41
N PRO A 190 2.17 14.67 -7.65
CA PRO A 190 2.71 13.43 -8.22
C PRO A 190 3.84 12.81 -7.39
N LYS A 191 4.59 13.59 -6.59
CA LYS A 191 5.59 13.05 -5.66
C LYS A 191 4.96 12.21 -4.55
N LEU A 192 3.79 12.62 -4.06
CA LEU A 192 2.99 11.89 -3.09
C LEU A 192 2.54 10.54 -3.66
N LEU A 193 2.08 10.52 -4.91
CA LEU A 193 1.73 9.28 -5.61
C LEU A 193 2.95 8.37 -5.83
N ARG A 194 4.09 8.96 -6.20
CA ARG A 194 5.35 8.24 -6.41
C ARG A 194 5.83 7.57 -5.13
N PHE A 195 5.73 8.26 -3.99
CA PHE A 195 6.05 7.69 -2.69
C PHE A 195 5.17 6.49 -2.35
N CYS A 196 3.86 6.55 -2.63
CA CYS A 196 2.98 5.39 -2.44
C CYS A 196 3.42 4.18 -3.28
N PHE A 197 3.77 4.41 -4.54
CA PHE A 197 4.24 3.35 -5.44
C PHE A 197 5.60 2.80 -5.02
N GLU A 198 6.52 3.66 -4.57
CA GLU A 198 7.84 3.27 -4.10
C GLU A 198 7.75 2.47 -2.79
N LEU A 199 6.88 2.88 -1.85
CA LEU A 199 6.58 2.09 -0.66
C LEU A 199 6.00 0.72 -1.00
N GLU A 200 5.15 0.64 -2.04
CA GLU A 200 4.59 -0.63 -2.48
C GLU A 200 5.66 -1.58 -3.02
N ASN A 201 6.61 -1.07 -3.80
CA ASN A 201 7.64 -1.88 -4.47
C ASN A 201 8.86 -2.19 -3.59
N VAL A 202 9.18 -1.34 -2.61
CA VAL A 202 10.40 -1.47 -1.79
C VAL A 202 10.15 -2.22 -0.48
N SER A 203 8.91 -2.30 -0.02
CA SER A 203 8.63 -2.95 1.27
C SER A 203 8.60 -4.47 1.16
N ASP A 204 9.76 -5.12 1.31
CA ASP A 204 9.91 -6.50 1.83
C ASP A 204 9.46 -6.62 3.31
N ILE A 205 8.59 -5.70 3.77
CA ILE A 205 8.05 -5.68 5.12
C ILE A 205 7.04 -6.82 5.19
N GLN A 206 7.28 -7.74 6.11
CA GLN A 206 6.56 -9.01 6.32
C GLN A 206 5.05 -8.91 6.59
N LEU A 207 4.43 -7.75 6.44
CA LEU A 207 3.02 -7.50 6.68
C LEU A 207 2.41 -6.76 5.50
N GLU A 208 1.99 -7.50 4.47
CA GLU A 208 1.13 -6.98 3.39
C GLU A 208 -0.07 -6.17 3.93
N VAL A 209 -0.54 -6.55 5.12
CA VAL A 209 -1.61 -5.86 5.87
C VAL A 209 -1.24 -4.41 6.19
N VAL A 210 -0.02 -4.16 6.69
CA VAL A 210 0.44 -2.81 7.06
C VAL A 210 0.56 -1.94 5.80
N ARG A 211 1.09 -2.49 4.70
CA ARG A 211 1.20 -1.79 3.41
C ARG A 211 -0.17 -1.36 2.86
N LYS A 212 -1.14 -2.29 2.85
CA LYS A 212 -2.51 -2.01 2.37
C LYS A 212 -3.26 -1.04 3.29
N SER A 213 -3.04 -1.12 4.60
CA SER A 213 -3.56 -0.15 5.57
C SER A 213 -3.00 1.25 5.34
N PHE A 214 -1.68 1.37 5.12
CA PHE A 214 -1.03 2.64 4.81
C PHE A 214 -1.59 3.28 3.52
N ARG A 215 -1.90 2.47 2.49
CA ARG A 215 -2.56 2.98 1.28
C ARG A 215 -3.92 3.61 1.58
N VAL A 216 -4.77 2.93 2.35
CA VAL A 216 -6.10 3.46 2.73
C VAL A 216 -5.95 4.78 3.49
N PHE A 217 -5.04 4.82 4.47
CA PHE A 217 -4.73 6.03 5.22
C PHE A 217 -4.26 7.17 4.31
N PHE A 218 -3.39 6.90 3.34
CA PHE A 218 -2.89 7.91 2.42
C PHE A 218 -3.98 8.47 1.49
N VAL A 219 -4.86 7.60 0.96
CA VAL A 219 -6.01 8.03 0.15
C VAL A 219 -6.97 8.88 0.98
N PHE A 220 -7.16 8.54 2.26
CA PHE A 220 -7.92 9.37 3.19
C PHE A 220 -7.28 10.76 3.37
N LEU A 221 -5.96 10.85 3.56
CA LEU A 221 -5.26 12.13 3.62
C LEU A 221 -5.42 12.96 2.34
N MET A 222 -5.38 12.32 1.16
CA MET A 222 -5.66 12.99 -0.11
C MET A 222 -7.10 13.54 -0.19
N MET A 223 -8.08 12.83 0.35
CA MET A 223 -9.46 13.30 0.42
C MET A 223 -9.59 14.54 1.31
N VAL A 224 -8.95 14.53 2.49
CA VAL A 224 -8.90 15.70 3.38
C VAL A 224 -8.22 16.89 2.69
N LEU A 225 -7.17 16.65 1.92
CA LEU A 225 -6.47 17.69 1.16
C LEU A 225 -7.36 18.31 0.08
N ILE A 226 -8.07 17.49 -0.69
CA ILE A 226 -9.01 17.97 -1.71
C ILE A 226 -10.15 18.78 -1.09
N TRP A 227 -10.68 18.33 0.06
CA TRP A 227 -11.66 19.09 0.82
C TRP A 227 -11.10 20.45 1.26
N HIS A 228 -9.88 20.49 1.81
CA HIS A 228 -9.20 21.72 2.18
C HIS A 228 -8.98 22.66 0.98
N TRP A 229 -8.57 22.15 -0.18
CA TRP A 229 -8.40 22.96 -1.39
C TRP A 229 -9.72 23.55 -1.87
N ASN A 230 -10.79 22.75 -1.82
CA ASN A 230 -12.12 23.21 -2.16
C ASN A 230 -12.57 24.36 -1.24
N THR A 231 -12.35 24.22 0.07
CA THR A 231 -12.54 25.31 1.03
C THR A 231 -11.79 26.58 0.62
N CYS A 232 -10.48 26.47 0.38
CA CYS A 232 -9.64 27.62 0.04
C CYS A 232 -10.08 28.27 -1.27
N VAL A 233 -10.36 27.49 -2.31
CA VAL A 233 -10.81 28.01 -3.63
C VAL A 233 -12.13 28.77 -3.51
N GLN A 234 -13.09 28.27 -2.71
CA GLN A 234 -14.37 28.95 -2.54
C GLN A 234 -14.26 30.33 -1.89
N TYR A 235 -13.38 30.46 -0.89
CA TYR A 235 -13.12 31.76 -0.28
C TYR A 235 -12.25 32.63 -1.19
N PHE A 236 -11.19 32.07 -1.78
CA PHE A 236 -10.27 32.76 -2.68
C PHE A 236 -10.97 33.42 -3.88
N LEU A 237 -11.98 32.77 -4.46
CA LEU A 237 -12.77 33.39 -5.53
C LEU A 237 -13.42 34.70 -5.07
N SER A 238 -13.95 34.71 -3.85
CA SER A 238 -14.61 35.88 -3.26
C SER A 238 -13.62 37.04 -3.05
N VAL A 239 -12.35 36.69 -2.72
CA VAL A 239 -11.24 37.64 -2.58
C VAL A 239 -10.83 38.19 -3.96
N MET A 240 -10.66 37.32 -4.97
CA MET A 240 -10.27 37.72 -6.34
C MET A 240 -11.26 38.66 -7.02
N GLU A 241 -12.54 38.60 -6.65
CA GLU A 241 -13.60 39.46 -7.17
C GLU A 241 -13.87 40.68 -6.30
N GLU A 242 -13.02 40.93 -5.29
CA GLU A 242 -13.11 42.09 -4.39
C GLU A 242 -14.46 42.15 -3.62
N PHE A 243 -14.98 40.99 -3.19
CA PHE A 243 -16.20 40.85 -2.37
C PHE A 243 -17.45 41.60 -2.90
N PRO A 244 -18.05 41.19 -4.03
CA PRO A 244 -19.26 41.82 -4.53
C PRO A 244 -20.46 41.59 -3.60
N GLN A 245 -21.43 42.51 -3.60
CA GLN A 245 -22.57 42.47 -2.66
C GLN A 245 -23.41 41.19 -2.73
N ASP A 246 -23.45 40.55 -3.90
CA ASP A 246 -24.18 39.30 -4.12
C ASP A 246 -23.39 38.02 -3.76
N CYS A 247 -22.14 38.15 -3.31
CA CYS A 247 -21.30 37.04 -2.92
C CYS A 247 -21.78 36.41 -1.60
N TRP A 248 -21.67 35.08 -1.51
CA TRP A 248 -22.00 34.33 -0.31
C TRP A 248 -21.25 34.84 0.94
N ALA A 249 -19.97 35.23 0.82
CA ALA A 249 -19.17 35.69 1.97
C ALA A 249 -19.69 37.01 2.56
N VAL A 250 -20.24 37.88 1.73
CA VAL A 250 -20.85 39.16 2.15
C VAL A 250 -22.24 38.92 2.73
N GLN A 251 -23.05 38.07 2.09
CA GLN A 251 -24.40 37.72 2.56
C GLN A 251 -24.38 37.11 3.97
N GLU A 252 -23.40 36.26 4.24
CA GLU A 252 -23.20 35.59 5.53
C GLU A 252 -22.47 36.46 6.56
N LYS A 253 -22.08 37.69 6.19
CA LYS A 253 -21.39 38.66 7.05
C LYS A 253 -20.12 38.10 7.70
N ILE A 254 -19.35 37.32 6.95
CA ILE A 254 -18.10 36.69 7.43
C ILE A 254 -16.83 37.45 7.03
N VAL A 255 -16.92 38.47 6.16
CA VAL A 255 -15.75 39.20 5.62
C VAL A 255 -14.89 39.84 6.71
N ASN A 256 -15.49 40.34 7.79
CA ASN A 256 -14.76 41.04 8.88
C ASN A 256 -14.51 40.17 10.12
N LYS A 257 -14.65 38.85 9.99
CA LYS A 257 -14.48 37.89 11.09
C LYS A 257 -13.05 37.35 11.19
N SER A 258 -12.77 36.59 12.24
CA SER A 258 -11.46 35.92 12.40
C SER A 258 -11.20 34.90 11.28
N ILE A 259 -9.92 34.63 10.97
CA ILE A 259 -9.52 33.62 9.97
C ILE A 259 -10.16 32.26 10.26
N GLY A 260 -10.21 31.86 11.55
CA GLY A 260 -10.80 30.61 11.98
C GLY A 260 -12.29 30.50 11.64
N GLU A 261 -13.06 31.58 11.83
CA GLU A 261 -14.47 31.62 11.47
C GLU A 261 -14.69 31.62 9.96
N LYS A 262 -13.90 32.42 9.22
CA LYS A 262 -13.93 32.45 7.75
C LYS A 262 -13.66 31.07 7.16
N TYR A 263 -12.58 30.42 7.61
CA TYR A 263 -12.20 29.08 7.18
C TYR A 263 -13.23 28.02 7.58
N SER A 264 -13.78 28.08 8.80
CA SER A 264 -14.76 27.11 9.28
C SER A 264 -16.05 27.16 8.46
N TYR A 265 -16.56 28.36 8.17
CA TYR A 265 -17.77 28.51 7.36
C TYR A 265 -17.51 28.06 5.91
N ALA A 266 -16.41 28.50 5.29
CA ALA A 266 -16.01 28.05 3.95
C ALA A 266 -15.86 26.53 3.89
N SER A 267 -15.31 25.91 4.95
CA SER A 267 -15.12 24.47 5.05
C SER A 267 -16.43 23.71 5.14
N PHE A 268 -17.36 24.21 5.94
CA PHE A 268 -18.69 23.65 6.06
C PHE A 268 -19.45 23.70 4.73
N ARG A 269 -19.33 24.83 4.02
CA ARG A 269 -19.92 25.03 2.69
C ARG A 269 -19.33 24.05 1.66
N ALA A 270 -18.00 23.97 1.58
CA ALA A 270 -17.30 23.07 0.68
C ALA A 270 -17.63 21.60 0.95
N PHE A 271 -17.62 21.19 2.23
CA PHE A 271 -17.97 19.84 2.65
C PHE A 271 -19.41 19.48 2.26
N SER A 272 -20.37 20.37 2.54
CA SER A 272 -21.79 20.14 2.22
C SER A 272 -22.01 19.93 0.73
N GLN A 273 -21.33 20.72 -0.12
CA GLN A 273 -21.38 20.55 -1.57
C GLN A 273 -20.75 19.22 -2.02
N MET A 274 -19.57 18.87 -1.50
CA MET A 274 -18.93 17.58 -1.79
C MET A 274 -19.77 16.38 -1.35
N ALA A 275 -20.50 16.52 -0.23
CA ALA A 275 -21.38 15.51 0.32
C ALA A 275 -22.77 15.45 -0.35
N TRP A 276 -23.01 16.27 -1.38
CA TRP A 276 -24.31 16.41 -2.06
C TRP A 276 -25.47 16.76 -1.09
N ARG A 277 -25.15 17.41 0.04
CA ARG A 277 -26.14 17.80 1.03
C ARG A 277 -26.41 19.30 0.90
N SER A 278 -27.60 19.65 0.41
CA SER A 278 -28.11 21.01 0.52
C SER A 278 -28.62 21.22 1.94
N THR A 279 -27.91 22.02 2.73
CA THR A 279 -28.42 22.50 4.02
C THR A 279 -29.18 23.81 3.77
N GLU A 280 -30.32 24.02 4.44
CA GLU A 280 -31.10 25.26 4.34
C GLU A 280 -30.27 26.52 4.70
N SER A 281 -29.21 26.36 5.50
CA SER A 281 -28.29 27.43 5.87
C SER A 281 -27.32 27.85 4.78
N ILE A 282 -27.19 27.10 3.68
CA ILE A 282 -26.30 27.43 2.56
C ILE A 282 -27.18 27.84 1.38
N TYR A 283 -27.26 29.15 1.11
CA TYR A 283 -28.02 29.67 -0.02
C TYR A 283 -27.53 29.10 -1.35
N THR A 284 -28.49 28.87 -2.25
CA THR A 284 -28.19 28.47 -3.62
C THR A 284 -27.33 29.55 -4.29
N PRO A 285 -26.21 29.18 -4.94
CA PRO A 285 -25.34 30.15 -5.59
C PRO A 285 -26.12 31.01 -6.59
N LYS A 286 -26.17 32.32 -6.35
CA LYS A 286 -26.91 33.24 -7.24
C LYS A 286 -26.10 33.53 -8.51
N ARG A 287 -24.78 33.65 -8.35
CA ARG A 287 -23.85 34.01 -9.41
C ARG A 287 -23.40 32.82 -10.24
N VAL A 288 -23.07 33.08 -11.51
CA VAL A 288 -22.74 32.03 -12.48
C VAL A 288 -21.41 31.34 -12.13
N ASP A 289 -20.42 32.13 -11.71
CA ASP A 289 -19.12 31.68 -11.23
C ASP A 289 -19.24 30.73 -10.03
N GLU A 290 -19.95 31.15 -8.97
CA GLU A 290 -20.22 30.31 -7.81
C GLU A 290 -20.99 29.01 -8.15
N ARG A 291 -21.93 29.06 -9.12
CA ARG A 291 -22.66 27.86 -9.59
C ARG A 291 -21.74 26.84 -10.23
N TRP A 292 -20.84 27.27 -11.11
CA TRP A 292 -19.89 26.37 -11.76
C TRP A 292 -18.92 25.75 -10.75
N ILE A 293 -18.43 26.52 -9.80
CA ILE A 293 -17.53 26.01 -8.75
C ILE A 293 -18.25 25.01 -7.84
N ALA A 294 -19.51 25.30 -7.47
CA ALA A 294 -20.33 24.35 -6.71
C ALA A 294 -20.56 23.03 -7.50
N LEU A 295 -20.82 23.11 -8.81
CA LEU A 295 -20.98 21.94 -9.67
C LEU A 295 -19.69 21.10 -9.73
N VAL A 296 -18.55 21.74 -9.93
CA VAL A 296 -17.24 21.07 -9.97
C VAL A 296 -16.92 20.43 -8.61
N SER A 297 -17.16 21.16 -7.51
CA SER A 297 -17.04 20.68 -6.13
C SER A 297 -17.86 19.41 -5.88
N MET A 298 -19.12 19.38 -6.33
CA MET A 298 -19.99 18.21 -6.25
C MET A 298 -19.45 17.01 -7.03
N VAL A 299 -19.01 17.21 -8.28
CA VAL A 299 -18.46 16.14 -9.13
C VAL A 299 -17.18 15.55 -8.52
N ILE A 300 -16.29 16.39 -8.03
CA ILE A 300 -15.06 15.95 -7.35
C ILE A 300 -15.40 15.13 -6.10
N GLY A 301 -16.34 15.61 -5.28
CA GLY A 301 -16.81 14.88 -4.10
C GLY A 301 -17.36 13.49 -4.42
N TYR A 302 -18.17 13.40 -5.48
CA TYR A 302 -18.72 12.13 -5.97
C TYR A 302 -17.61 11.15 -6.37
N ILE A 303 -16.70 11.56 -7.25
CA ILE A 303 -15.59 10.71 -7.72
C ILE A 303 -14.73 10.24 -6.53
N MET A 304 -14.43 11.13 -5.60
CA MET A 304 -13.64 10.82 -4.41
C MET A 304 -14.29 9.78 -3.50
N CYS A 305 -15.61 9.86 -3.31
CA CYS A 305 -16.34 8.91 -2.50
C CYS A 305 -16.30 7.50 -3.11
N PHE A 306 -16.52 7.37 -4.43
CA PHE A 306 -16.38 6.09 -5.14
C PHE A 306 -14.96 5.54 -5.09
N ALA A 307 -13.95 6.39 -5.29
CA ALA A 307 -12.55 5.99 -5.21
C ALA A 307 -12.19 5.47 -3.80
N PHE A 308 -12.67 6.15 -2.75
CA PHE A 308 -12.44 5.75 -1.37
C PHE A 308 -13.12 4.43 -1.03
N ILE A 309 -14.40 4.26 -1.39
CA ILE A 309 -15.14 3.01 -1.20
C ILE A 309 -14.45 1.85 -1.95
N SER A 310 -14.00 2.09 -3.19
CA SER A 310 -13.26 1.09 -3.97
C SER A 310 -11.96 0.67 -3.27
N CYS A 311 -11.21 1.64 -2.73
CA CYS A 311 -9.99 1.38 -1.98
C CYS A 311 -10.26 0.58 -0.69
N LEU A 312 -11.34 0.90 0.03
CA LEU A 312 -11.75 0.18 1.23
C LEU A 312 -12.12 -1.27 0.94
N ILE A 313 -12.93 -1.50 -0.10
CA ILE A 313 -13.32 -2.86 -0.52
C ILE A 313 -12.08 -3.67 -0.91
N SER A 314 -11.14 -3.07 -1.65
CA SER A 314 -9.88 -3.73 -2.03
C SER A 314 -9.01 -4.10 -0.81
N ALA A 315 -8.92 -3.21 0.17
CA ALA A 315 -8.17 -3.46 1.40
C ALA A 315 -8.77 -4.61 2.22
N ILE A 316 -10.10 -4.63 2.39
CA ILE A 316 -10.82 -5.68 3.14
C ILE A 316 -10.73 -7.04 2.44
N GLY A 317 -10.88 -7.07 1.11
CA GLY A 317 -10.77 -8.30 0.33
C GLY A 317 -9.41 -8.97 0.49
N CYS A 318 -8.34 -8.17 0.55
CA CYS A 318 -6.97 -8.65 0.72
C CYS A 318 -6.66 -9.22 2.11
N MET A 319 -7.21 -8.65 3.19
CA MET A 319 -6.94 -9.11 4.56
C MET A 319 -7.54 -10.48 4.87
N SER A 320 -8.47 -10.95 4.04
CA SER A 320 -9.32 -12.08 4.36
C SER A 320 -9.11 -13.30 3.47
N VAL A 321 -8.16 -13.30 2.52
CA VAL A 321 -8.04 -14.38 1.51
C VAL A 321 -7.78 -15.75 2.15
N THR A 322 -6.72 -15.91 2.96
CA THR A 322 -6.37 -17.20 3.57
C THR A 322 -7.36 -17.61 4.66
N GLY A 323 -7.80 -16.64 5.48
CA GLY A 323 -8.76 -16.87 6.55
C GLY A 323 -10.18 -17.19 6.05
N ASN A 324 -10.62 -16.57 4.95
CA ASN A 324 -11.93 -16.84 4.36
C ASN A 324 -11.98 -18.19 3.68
N ALA A 325 -10.90 -18.65 3.02
CA ALA A 325 -10.89 -19.97 2.40
C ALA A 325 -11.16 -21.09 3.42
N TYR A 326 -10.48 -21.05 4.58
CA TYR A 326 -10.77 -21.94 5.70
C TYR A 326 -12.20 -21.79 6.22
N LYS A 327 -12.64 -20.56 6.48
CA LYS A 327 -14.00 -20.30 7.00
C LYS A 327 -15.09 -20.80 6.07
N ILE A 328 -14.93 -20.63 4.75
CA ILE A 328 -15.88 -21.10 3.75
C ILE A 328 -15.99 -22.63 3.80
N LYS A 329 -14.85 -23.35 3.75
CA LYS A 329 -14.87 -24.82 3.82
C LYS A 329 -15.36 -25.34 5.17
N MET A 330 -14.97 -24.71 6.28
CA MET A 330 -15.45 -25.07 7.62
C MET A 330 -16.97 -24.86 7.73
N ASN A 331 -17.49 -23.76 7.21
CA ASN A 331 -18.94 -23.51 7.17
C ASN A 331 -19.68 -24.55 6.33
N GLN A 332 -19.10 -24.99 5.20
CA GLN A 332 -19.64 -26.09 4.38
C GLN A 332 -19.65 -27.43 5.14
N LEU A 333 -18.59 -27.75 5.87
CA LEU A 333 -18.53 -28.95 6.70
C LEU A 333 -19.59 -28.90 7.82
N GLN A 334 -19.70 -27.76 8.51
CA GLN A 334 -20.64 -27.57 9.61
C GLN A 334 -22.11 -27.52 9.18
N SER A 335 -22.39 -27.06 7.95
CA SER A 335 -23.75 -27.05 7.38
C SER A 335 -24.19 -28.41 6.87
N SER A 336 -23.27 -29.38 6.71
CA SER A 336 -23.61 -30.73 6.26
C SER A 336 -24.58 -31.42 7.23
N PRO A 337 -25.69 -32.00 6.74
CA PRO A 337 -26.67 -32.68 7.58
C PRO A 337 -26.07 -33.90 8.29
N MET A 338 -25.06 -34.54 7.70
CA MET A 338 -24.31 -35.61 8.36
C MET A 338 -23.56 -35.07 9.59
N PHE A 339 -22.92 -33.91 9.45
CA PHE A 339 -22.14 -33.28 10.50
C PHE A 339 -23.03 -32.80 11.65
N GLN A 340 -24.20 -32.24 11.35
CA GLN A 340 -25.14 -31.75 12.37
C GLN A 340 -25.69 -32.88 13.25
N LYS A 341 -25.88 -34.08 12.67
CA LYS A 341 -26.33 -35.28 13.38
C LYS A 341 -25.29 -35.89 14.32
N LEU A 342 -24.02 -35.48 14.19
CA LEU A 342 -22.96 -35.98 15.07
C LEU A 342 -23.14 -35.45 16.52
N PRO A 343 -22.83 -36.27 17.53
CA PRO A 343 -22.66 -35.84 18.92
C PRO A 343 -21.73 -34.63 19.06
N ARG A 344 -21.98 -33.78 20.06
CA ARG A 344 -21.20 -32.54 20.31
C ARG A 344 -19.69 -32.81 20.39
N THR A 345 -19.29 -33.89 21.05
CA THR A 345 -17.90 -34.31 21.20
C THR A 345 -17.24 -34.62 19.86
N LEU A 346 -17.90 -35.39 19.00
CA LEU A 346 -17.39 -35.72 17.66
C LEU A 346 -17.29 -34.47 16.77
N ARG A 347 -18.27 -33.56 16.82
CA ARG A 347 -18.20 -32.31 16.05
C ARG A 347 -17.00 -31.46 16.42
N GLN A 348 -16.72 -31.29 17.73
CA GLN A 348 -15.55 -30.54 18.20
C GLN A 348 -14.24 -31.18 17.71
N ARG A 349 -14.14 -32.51 17.79
CA ARG A 349 -12.96 -33.27 17.33
C ARG A 349 -12.73 -33.07 15.83
N THR A 350 -13.75 -33.30 15.02
CA THR A 350 -13.63 -33.16 13.55
C THR A 350 -13.25 -31.73 13.16
N THR A 351 -13.80 -30.71 13.83
CA THR A 351 -13.37 -29.31 13.57
C THR A 351 -11.92 -29.04 13.97
N ALA A 352 -11.45 -29.58 15.10
CA ALA A 352 -10.08 -29.40 15.55
C ALA A 352 -9.08 -30.11 14.62
N GLN A 353 -9.38 -31.36 14.22
CA GLN A 353 -8.57 -32.13 13.28
C GLN A 353 -8.49 -31.44 11.92
N TYR A 354 -9.63 -30.98 11.38
CA TYR A 354 -9.66 -30.27 10.10
C TYR A 354 -8.82 -28.98 10.13
N LYS A 355 -8.87 -28.24 11.25
CA LYS A 355 -8.03 -27.04 11.44
C LYS A 355 -6.55 -27.39 11.42
N TRP A 356 -6.13 -28.41 12.17
CA TRP A 356 -4.75 -28.87 12.18
C TRP A 356 -4.26 -29.28 10.79
N GLN A 357 -5.06 -30.08 10.07
CA GLN A 357 -4.72 -30.52 8.71
C GLN A 357 -4.58 -29.33 7.75
N TRP A 358 -5.50 -28.37 7.82
CA TRP A 358 -5.46 -27.15 7.00
C TRP A 358 -4.19 -26.32 7.26
N ASP A 359 -3.81 -26.17 8.53
CA ASP A 359 -2.60 -25.42 8.91
C ASP A 359 -1.33 -26.17 8.47
N LYS A 360 -1.29 -27.51 8.63
CA LYS A 360 -0.18 -28.38 8.19
C LYS A 360 0.04 -28.29 6.67
N GLU A 361 -1.01 -28.53 5.88
CA GLU A 361 -0.91 -28.52 4.41
C GLU A 361 -0.49 -27.15 3.88
N ASN A 362 -1.13 -26.06 4.36
CA ASN A 362 -0.78 -24.72 3.89
C ASN A 362 0.65 -24.32 4.22
N ILE A 363 1.14 -24.61 5.43
CA ILE A 363 2.50 -24.23 5.83
C ILE A 363 3.52 -25.04 5.04
N LEU A 364 3.35 -26.36 4.94
CA LEU A 364 4.35 -27.23 4.33
C LEU A 364 4.44 -27.05 2.81
N ASP A 365 3.33 -26.75 2.14
CA ASP A 365 3.31 -26.51 0.69
C ASP A 365 3.99 -25.20 0.29
N LEU A 366 4.04 -24.21 1.20
CA LEU A 366 4.78 -22.97 1.00
C LEU A 366 6.29 -23.12 1.18
N LEU A 367 6.74 -24.18 1.86
CA LEU A 367 8.14 -24.40 2.17
C LEU A 367 8.87 -25.13 1.03
N SER A 368 10.10 -24.70 0.75
CA SER A 368 11.00 -25.44 -0.13
C SER A 368 11.24 -26.86 0.42
N LYS A 369 11.58 -27.82 -0.46
CA LYS A 369 11.87 -29.20 -0.05
C LYS A 369 12.91 -29.30 1.07
N ARG A 370 13.87 -28.37 1.13
CA ARG A 370 14.92 -28.34 2.16
C ARG A 370 14.37 -27.83 3.50
N LEU A 371 13.68 -26.69 3.48
CA LEU A 371 13.11 -26.07 4.68
C LEU A 371 11.96 -26.90 5.28
N ARG A 372 11.22 -27.63 4.43
CA ARG A 372 10.21 -28.58 4.88
C ARG A 372 10.80 -29.69 5.76
N LYS A 373 12.03 -30.14 5.46
CA LYS A 373 12.74 -31.14 6.26
C LYS A 373 13.10 -30.56 7.63
N ASP A 374 13.73 -29.40 7.65
CA ASP A 374 14.16 -28.75 8.89
C ASP A 374 12.97 -28.48 9.83
N VAL A 375 11.82 -28.04 9.27
CA VAL A 375 10.58 -27.83 10.04
C VAL A 375 9.99 -29.16 10.56
N MET A 376 10.02 -30.22 9.75
CA MET A 376 9.54 -31.54 10.18
C MET A 376 10.41 -32.18 11.25
N GLU A 377 11.72 -32.01 11.16
CA GLU A 377 12.67 -32.46 12.17
C GLU A 377 12.40 -31.80 13.53
N GLU A 378 12.09 -30.49 13.52
CA GLU A 378 11.74 -29.75 14.74
C GLU A 378 10.36 -30.17 15.30
N ILE A 379 9.34 -30.32 14.44
CA ILE A 379 8.01 -30.77 14.88
C ILE A 379 8.08 -32.17 15.49
N CYS A 380 8.85 -33.07 14.90
CA CYS A 380 8.99 -34.45 15.34
C CYS A 380 10.21 -34.66 16.27
N PHE A 381 10.81 -33.59 16.80
CA PHE A 381 12.05 -33.66 17.59
C PHE A 381 11.95 -34.63 18.77
N ASN A 382 10.81 -34.63 19.47
CA ASN A 382 10.58 -35.54 20.59
C ASN A 382 10.54 -37.00 20.14
N LEU A 383 9.86 -37.28 19.03
CA LEU A 383 9.77 -38.62 18.47
C LEU A 383 11.14 -39.13 17.99
N LEU A 384 11.93 -38.27 17.35
CA LEU A 384 13.27 -38.61 16.86
C LEU A 384 14.25 -38.90 17.99
N ASN A 385 14.21 -38.12 19.07
CA ASN A 385 15.12 -38.28 20.21
C ASN A 385 14.71 -39.35 21.21
N LYS A 386 13.41 -39.61 21.37
CA LYS A 386 12.91 -40.65 22.31
C LYS A 386 12.64 -41.99 21.63
N GLY A 387 12.47 -41.98 20.30
CA GLY A 387 12.18 -43.17 19.52
C GLY A 387 13.36 -44.12 19.44
N SER A 388 13.25 -45.27 20.11
CA SER A 388 14.28 -46.32 20.13
C SER A 388 14.60 -46.87 18.74
N MET A 389 13.64 -46.82 17.81
CA MET A 389 13.81 -47.21 16.40
C MET A 389 14.61 -46.17 15.60
N PHE A 390 14.30 -44.88 15.76
CA PHE A 390 14.91 -43.79 14.98
C PHE A 390 16.38 -43.53 15.34
N MET A 391 16.79 -43.81 16.59
CA MET A 391 18.19 -43.72 17.00
C MET A 391 19.13 -44.68 16.26
N LYS A 392 18.61 -45.79 15.71
CA LYS A 392 19.41 -46.83 15.05
C LYS A 392 19.42 -46.71 13.52
N LEU A 393 18.59 -45.83 12.95
CA LEU A 393 18.40 -45.71 11.51
C LEU A 393 19.33 -44.67 10.88
N ASN A 394 19.70 -44.89 9.62
CA ASN A 394 20.49 -43.93 8.86
C ASN A 394 19.69 -42.63 8.65
N ARG A 395 20.38 -41.49 8.68
CA ARG A 395 19.78 -40.15 8.58
C ARG A 395 18.92 -39.99 7.33
N GLU A 396 19.38 -40.50 6.19
CA GLU A 396 18.64 -40.44 4.92
C GLU A 396 17.31 -41.21 4.97
N PHE A 397 17.26 -42.31 5.71
CA PHE A 397 16.06 -43.12 5.88
C PHE A 397 15.08 -42.46 6.86
N THR A 398 15.60 -41.89 7.95
CA THR A 398 14.81 -41.08 8.90
C THR A 398 14.17 -39.88 8.21
N GLU A 399 14.92 -39.18 7.35
CA GLU A 399 14.39 -38.07 6.55
C GLU A 399 13.27 -38.53 5.59
N ALA A 400 13.38 -39.71 5.00
CA ALA A 400 12.37 -40.27 4.11
C ALA A 400 11.07 -40.62 4.87
N ILE A 401 11.19 -41.15 6.08
CA ILE A 401 10.05 -41.46 6.95
C ILE A 401 9.37 -40.17 7.42
N LEU A 402 10.13 -39.17 7.88
CA LEU A 402 9.58 -37.88 8.35
C LEU A 402 8.67 -37.22 7.31
N MET A 403 9.04 -37.32 6.03
CA MET A 403 8.25 -36.75 4.93
C MET A 403 6.98 -37.55 4.60
N LYS A 404 6.85 -38.76 5.14
CA LYS A 404 5.69 -39.65 4.99
C LYS A 404 4.85 -39.77 6.25
N LEU A 405 5.27 -39.18 7.37
CA LEU A 405 4.50 -39.20 8.61
C LEU A 405 3.24 -38.32 8.51
N GLU A 406 2.12 -38.94 8.85
CA GLU A 406 0.82 -38.30 9.00
C GLU A 406 0.47 -38.24 10.48
N ASN A 407 -0.05 -37.10 10.94
CA ASN A 407 -0.38 -36.91 12.36
C ASN A 407 -1.83 -37.28 12.56
N GLU A 408 -2.07 -38.23 13.45
CA GLU A 408 -3.42 -38.65 13.86
C GLU A 408 -3.63 -38.37 15.36
N PHE A 409 -4.86 -38.03 15.72
CA PHE A 409 -5.25 -37.72 17.10
C PHE A 409 -6.30 -38.71 17.60
N PHE A 410 -5.95 -39.46 18.63
CA PHE A 410 -6.83 -40.41 19.32
C PHE A 410 -7.19 -39.88 20.70
N ASN A 411 -8.46 -40.06 21.10
CA ASN A 411 -8.91 -39.72 22.44
C ASN A 411 -8.80 -40.90 23.40
N THR A 412 -8.85 -40.62 24.69
CA THR A 412 -8.93 -41.65 25.73
C THR A 412 -10.12 -42.58 25.51
N GLY A 413 -9.84 -43.88 25.33
CA GLY A 413 -10.86 -44.91 25.12
C GLY A 413 -11.16 -45.24 23.64
N ASP A 414 -10.56 -44.52 22.69
CA ASP A 414 -10.62 -44.92 21.28
C ASP A 414 -9.78 -46.19 21.05
N ILE A 415 -10.30 -47.13 20.26
CA ILE A 415 -9.57 -48.32 19.84
C ILE A 415 -8.81 -47.97 18.57
N ILE A 416 -7.48 -48.00 18.63
CA ILE A 416 -6.61 -47.64 17.49
C ILE A 416 -6.45 -48.83 16.53
N ILE A 417 -6.17 -50.02 17.06
CA ILE A 417 -6.01 -51.26 16.30
C ILE A 417 -6.88 -52.35 16.93
N HIS A 418 -7.64 -53.08 16.10
CA HIS A 418 -8.34 -54.28 16.51
C HIS A 418 -7.46 -55.51 16.34
N GLN A 419 -7.55 -56.45 17.30
CA GLN A 419 -6.88 -57.74 17.19
C GLN A 419 -7.38 -58.49 15.95
N ASN A 420 -6.45 -59.01 15.14
CA ASN A 420 -6.70 -59.69 13.86
C ASN A 420 -7.24 -58.80 12.71
N ALA A 421 -7.23 -57.47 12.86
CA ALA A 421 -7.42 -56.59 11.71
C ALA A 421 -6.14 -56.57 10.84
N ALA A 422 -6.31 -56.39 9.52
CA ALA A 422 -5.17 -56.17 8.63
C ALA A 422 -4.42 -54.90 9.07
N ALA A 423 -3.11 -55.01 9.27
CA ALA A 423 -2.27 -53.88 9.64
C ALA A 423 -1.90 -53.09 8.37
N ASP A 424 -2.59 -51.96 8.17
CA ASP A 424 -2.30 -51.07 7.04
C ASP A 424 -1.25 -50.01 7.39
N HIS A 425 -1.15 -49.63 8.68
CA HIS A 425 -0.36 -48.50 9.14
C HIS A 425 0.46 -48.85 10.40
N MET A 426 1.65 -48.26 10.48
CA MET A 426 2.50 -48.30 11.66
C MET A 426 2.39 -46.97 12.41
N PHE A 427 2.25 -47.02 13.74
CA PHE A 427 2.02 -45.84 14.56
C PHE A 427 3.22 -45.53 15.46
N PHE A 428 3.49 -44.23 15.62
CA PHE A 428 4.54 -43.68 16.46
C PHE A 428 3.91 -42.73 17.49
N ILE A 429 4.23 -42.92 18.78
CA ILE A 429 3.63 -42.12 19.86
C ILE A 429 4.49 -40.90 20.13
N ASP A 430 4.07 -39.74 19.63
CA ASP A 430 4.72 -38.46 19.96
C ASP A 430 4.33 -37.97 21.36
N TYR A 431 3.02 -37.97 21.67
CA TYR A 431 2.49 -37.56 22.97
C TYR A 431 1.25 -38.35 23.37
N GLY A 432 1.29 -39.05 24.51
CA GLY A 432 0.17 -39.79 25.07
C GLY A 432 0.59 -41.12 25.70
N ARG A 433 -0.41 -41.90 26.14
CA ARG A 433 -0.21 -43.27 26.57
C ARG A 433 -1.22 -44.17 25.87
N VAL A 434 -0.75 -45.31 25.38
CA VAL A 434 -1.57 -46.28 24.66
C VAL A 434 -1.54 -47.59 25.43
N LEU A 435 -2.71 -48.14 25.73
CA LEU A 435 -2.82 -49.44 26.38
C LEU A 435 -2.95 -50.53 25.32
N VAL A 436 -1.93 -51.39 25.22
CA VAL A 436 -1.98 -52.58 24.37
C VAL A 436 -2.47 -53.74 25.23
N LYS A 437 -3.68 -54.22 24.92
CA LYS A 437 -4.32 -55.31 25.63
C LYS A 437 -4.60 -56.47 24.69
N ASN A 438 -4.13 -57.65 25.07
CA ASN A 438 -4.48 -58.92 24.46
C ASN A 438 -5.01 -59.86 25.55
N GLU A 439 -5.54 -61.03 25.20
CA GLU A 439 -6.10 -62.00 26.15
C GLU A 439 -5.09 -62.45 27.23
N SER A 440 -3.80 -62.34 26.96
CA SER A 440 -2.72 -62.81 27.84
C SER A 440 -1.77 -61.72 28.36
N PHE A 441 -1.79 -60.51 27.79
CA PHE A 441 -0.86 -59.44 28.17
C PHE A 441 -1.52 -58.06 28.17
N ASN A 442 -1.04 -57.20 29.09
CA ASN A 442 -1.45 -55.80 29.17
C ASN A 442 -0.19 -54.95 29.34
N THR A 443 0.11 -54.12 28.35
CA THR A 443 1.32 -53.29 28.33
C THR A 443 0.94 -51.86 27.98
N GLU A 444 1.48 -50.91 28.75
CA GLU A 444 1.29 -49.48 28.49
C GLU A 444 2.49 -48.94 27.72
N LEU A 445 2.23 -48.37 26.54
CA LEU A 445 3.22 -47.69 25.70
C LEU A 445 3.16 -46.18 25.97
N CYS A 446 4.32 -45.55 26.00
CA CYS A 446 4.50 -44.13 26.31
C CYS A 446 5.12 -43.36 25.14
N ASN A 447 5.35 -42.06 25.33
CA ASN A 447 5.99 -41.19 24.34
C ASN A 447 7.34 -41.76 23.86
N GLY A 448 7.51 -41.91 22.55
CA GLY A 448 8.70 -42.49 21.90
C GLY A 448 8.53 -43.97 21.51
N ASP A 449 7.52 -44.66 22.05
CA ASP A 449 7.23 -46.04 21.65
C ASP A 449 6.47 -46.09 20.31
N HIS A 450 6.48 -47.26 19.68
CA HIS A 450 5.81 -47.53 18.41
C HIS A 450 5.06 -48.86 18.47
N PHE A 451 4.04 -49.02 17.62
CA PHE A 451 3.24 -50.25 17.54
C PHE A 451 2.65 -50.44 16.14
N GLY A 452 2.14 -51.65 15.85
CA GLY A 452 1.56 -52.01 14.55
C GLY A 452 2.60 -52.34 13.47
N GLY A 453 3.86 -52.59 13.84
CA GLY A 453 4.94 -52.96 12.92
C GLY A 453 5.29 -54.45 12.88
N ASP A 454 4.84 -55.23 13.88
CA ASP A 454 5.12 -56.66 13.95
C ASP A 454 4.00 -57.43 13.23
N VAL A 455 4.37 -58.05 12.10
CA VAL A 455 3.55 -59.00 11.34
C VAL A 455 3.78 -60.42 11.84
#